data_AF-A0A838JMH4-F1
#
_entry.id   AF-A0A838JMH4-F1
#
_cell.length_a   1.000
_cell.length_b   1.000
_cell.length_c   1.000
_cell.angle_alpha   90.00
_cell.angle_beta   90.00
_cell.angle_gamma   90.00
#
_symmetry.space_group_name_H-M   'P 1'
#
loop_
_entity.id
_entity.type
_entity.pdbx_description
1 polymer ?
#
loop_
_entity_poly.entity_id
_entity_poly.type
_entity_poly.pdbx_seq_one_letter_code
_entity_poly.pdbx_strand_id
1 'polypeptide(L)' 'MTRELLELLWVLEATVEREPEFAELLTEIVASEVFNADELPQPTEDERKPPKIEVDTGQDRLH' A
#
# COMPACT_ATOMS: atom_id res chain seq x y z
N MET A 1 -27.62 -17.17 -0.87
CA MET A 1 -26.31 -16.67 -0.41
C MET A 1 -25.29 -17.76 -0.63
N THR A 2 -24.15 -17.45 -1.25
CA THR A 2 -23.05 -18.41 -1.46
C THR A 2 -22.10 -18.38 -0.25
N ARG A 3 -21.26 -19.41 -0.08
CA ARG A 3 -20.32 -19.49 1.05
C ARG A 3 -19.25 -18.41 0.98
N GLU A 4 -18.75 -18.17 -0.22
CA GLU A 4 -17.70 -17.19 -0.52
C GLU A 4 -18.14 -15.77 -0.14
N LEU A 5 -19.43 -15.45 -0.35
CA LEU A 5 -19.98 -14.16 0.03
C LEU A 5 -20.07 -14.00 1.56
N LEU A 6 -20.40 -15.07 2.29
CA LEU A 6 -20.43 -15.03 3.76
C LEU A 6 -19.02 -14.89 4.36
N GLU A 7 -18.04 -15.58 3.80
CA GLU A 7 -16.64 -15.46 4.20
C GLU A 7 -16.13 -14.03 3.99
N LEU A 8 -16.46 -13.41 2.84
CA LEU A 8 -16.12 -12.01 2.59
C LEU A 8 -16.77 -11.07 3.61
N LEU A 9 -18.04 -11.28 3.94
CA LEU A 9 -18.74 -10.46 4.93
C LEU A 9 -18.12 -10.56 6.32
N TRP A 10 -17.70 -11.75 6.76
CA TRP A 10 -17.00 -11.92 8.03
C TRP A 10 -15.65 -11.19 8.07
N VAL A 11 -14.88 -11.24 6.98
CA VAL A 11 -13.62 -10.49 6.90
C VAL A 11 -13.88 -8.99 6.99
N LEU A 12 -14.90 -8.49 6.29
CA LEU A 12 -15.25 -7.08 6.31
C LEU A 12 -15.74 -6.63 7.70
N GLU A 13 -16.58 -7.43 8.36
CA GLU A 13 -17.04 -7.18 9.72
C GLU A 13 -15.86 -7.11 10.70
N ALA A 14 -14.98 -8.12 10.70
CA ALA A 14 -13.80 -8.15 11.54
C ALA A 14 -12.78 -7.03 11.24
N THR A 15 -12.82 -6.46 10.03
CA THR A 15 -11.99 -5.31 9.64
C THR A 15 -12.59 -4.01 10.19
N VAL A 16 -13.91 -3.83 10.07
CA VAL A 16 -14.61 -2.65 10.60
C VAL A 16 -14.56 -2.61 12.12
N GLU A 17 -14.69 -3.75 12.79
CA GLU A 17 -14.54 -3.84 14.26
C GLU A 17 -13.16 -3.37 14.76
N ARG A 18 -12.12 -3.49 13.93
CA ARG A 18 -10.75 -3.06 14.26
C ARG A 18 -10.45 -1.60 13.92
N GLU A 19 -11.34 -0.92 13.20
CA GLU A 19 -11.11 0.46 12.77
C GLU A 19 -10.77 1.42 13.94
N PRO A 20 -11.42 1.34 15.11
CA PRO A 20 -11.08 2.21 16.25
C PRO A 20 -9.65 2.00 16.75
N GLU A 21 -9.19 0.75 16.84
CA GLU A 21 -7.82 0.41 17.25
C GLU A 21 -6.79 0.99 16.25
N PHE A 22 -7.09 0.91 14.95
CA PHE A 22 -6.23 1.48 13.91
C PHE A 22 -6.21 3.02 13.94
N ALA A 23 -7.34 3.65 14.23
CA ALA A 23 -7.44 5.10 14.38
C ALA A 23 -6.64 5.60 15.59
N GLU A 24 -6.72 4.90 16.72
CA GLU A 24 -5.93 5.19 17.92
C GLU A 24 -4.44 5.03 17.66
N LEU A 25 -4.03 3.91 17.04
CA LEU A 25 -2.63 3.67 16.68
C LEU A 25 -2.08 4.74 15.73
N LEU A 26 -2.86 5.12 14.70
CA LEU A 26 -2.46 6.17 13.76
C LEU A 26 -2.29 7.51 14.48
N THR A 27 -3.19 7.83 15.41
CA THR A 27 -3.10 9.04 16.23
C THR A 27 -1.83 9.06 17.07
N GLU A 28 -1.47 7.93 17.70
CA GLU A 28 -0.23 7.78 18.47
C GLU A 28 1.01 8.00 17.59
N ILE A 29 1.06 7.37 16.42
CA ILE A 29 2.19 7.49 15.48
C ILE A 29 2.36 8.94 15.03
N VAL A 30 1.27 9.63 14.69
CA VAL A 30 1.31 11.03 14.25
C VAL A 30 1.75 11.98 15.37
N ALA A 31 1.41 11.64 16.62
CA ALA A 31 1.83 12.42 17.80
C ALA A 31 3.26 12.11 18.25
N SER A 32 3.86 11.03 17.76
CA SER A 32 5.23 10.65 18.09
C SER A 32 6.27 11.54 17.41
N GLU A 33 7.54 11.34 17.74
CA GLU A 33 8.63 11.96 17.01
C GLU A 33 8.63 11.46 15.55
N VAL A 34 8.37 12.38 14.62
CA VAL A 34 8.34 12.10 13.17
C VAL A 34 9.53 12.76 12.49
N PHE A 35 10.06 12.09 11.47
CA PHE A 35 11.05 12.70 10.58
C PHE A 35 10.36 13.70 9.64
N ASN A 36 10.93 14.90 9.56
CA ASN A 36 10.62 15.86 8.52
C ASN A 36 11.22 15.37 7.18
N ALA A 37 10.61 15.79 6.08
CA ALA A 37 11.00 15.32 4.75
C ALA A 37 12.46 15.66 4.38
N ASP A 38 13.01 16.74 4.96
CA ASP A 38 14.39 17.19 4.79
C ASP A 38 15.40 16.42 5.66
N GLU A 39 14.93 15.65 6.65
CA GLU A 39 15.76 14.74 7.44
C GLU A 39 16.01 13.40 6.73
N LEU A 40 15.19 13.07 5.72
CA LEU A 40 15.35 11.87 4.90
C LEU A 40 16.39 12.10 3.80
N PRO A 41 17.21 11.08 3.47
CA PRO A 41 18.14 11.17 2.35
C PRO A 41 17.36 11.44 1.06
N GLN A 42 17.79 12.45 0.30
CA GLN A 42 17.16 12.78 -0.97
C GLN A 42 17.62 11.79 -2.04
N PRO A 43 16.69 11.21 -2.82
CA PRO A 43 17.06 10.30 -3.89
C PRO A 43 17.86 11.04 -4.96
N THR A 44 18.89 10.38 -5.47
CA THR A 44 19.68 10.85 -6.60
C THR A 44 18.84 10.86 -7.89
N GLU A 45 19.31 11.59 -8.90
CA GLU A 45 18.67 11.61 -10.22
C GLU A 45 18.61 10.22 -10.89
N ASP A 46 19.54 9.33 -10.56
CA ASP A 46 19.51 7.95 -11.07
C ASP A 46 18.49 7.08 -10.34
N GLU A 47 18.31 7.23 -9.03
CA GLU A 47 17.30 6.51 -8.23
C GLU A 47 15.87 6.97 -8.54
N ARG A 48 15.68 8.22 -8.98
CA ARG A 48 14.38 8.74 -9.43
C ARG A 48 13.93 8.16 -10.77
N LYS A 49 14.83 7.55 -11.55
CA LYS A 49 14.46 6.96 -12.84
C LYS A 49 13.59 5.72 -12.60
N PRO A 50 12.57 5.48 -13.44
CA PRO A 50 11.81 4.24 -13.36
C PRO A 50 12.76 3.04 -13.51
N PRO A 51 12.41 1.87 -12.93
CA PRO A 51 13.18 0.66 -13.17
C PRO A 51 13.30 0.42 -14.67
N LYS A 52 14.48 -0.03 -15.12
CA LYS A 52 14.69 -0.50 -16.49
C LYS A 52 13.98 -1.84 -16.63
N ILE A 53 12.66 -1.80 -16.80
CA ILE A 53 11.92 -2.95 -17.26
C ILE A 53 12.44 -3.18 -18.69
N GLU A 54 13.15 -4.28 -18.92
CA GLU A 54 13.24 -4.81 -20.28
C GLU A 54 11.81 -5.06 -20.68
N VAL A 55 11.29 -4.20 -21.55
CA VAL A 55 9.95 -4.38 -22.11
C VAL A 55 10.03 -5.68 -22.88
N ASP A 56 9.60 -6.79 -22.28
CA ASP A 56 9.24 -7.99 -23.03
C ASP A 56 8.01 -7.59 -23.84
N THR A 57 8.25 -7.05 -25.03
CA THR A 57 7.23 -6.79 -26.03
C THR A 57 6.74 -8.14 -26.57
N GLY A 58 6.05 -8.91 -25.73
CA GLY A 58 5.23 -10.06 -26.12
C GLY A 58 4.00 -9.66 -26.95
N GLN A 59 3.96 -8.42 -27.48
CA GLN A 59 2.91 -7.90 -28.35
C GLN A 59 3.15 -8.18 -29.84
N ASP A 60 4.16 -8.99 -30.20
CA ASP A 60 4.42 -9.40 -31.59
C ASP A 60 3.69 -10.69 -32.01
N ARG A 61 2.69 -11.15 -31.24
CA ARG A 61 1.96 -12.42 -31.49
C ARG A 61 0.51 -12.27 -31.94
N LEU A 62 0.10 -11.09 -32.41
CA LEU A 62 -1.23 -10.88 -32.98
C LEU A 62 -1.19 -9.97 -34.22
N HIS A 63 -0.43 -10.37 -35.25
CA HIS A 63 -0.69 -10.01 -36.64
C HIS A 63 -0.31 -11.16 -37.57
#